data_AF-A0A1H7PJ06-F1
#
_entry.id   AF-A0A1H7PJ06-F1
#
_cell.length_a   1.000
_cell.length_b   1.000
_cell.length_c   1.000
_cell.angle_alpha   90.00
_cell.angle_beta   90.00
_cell.angle_gamma   90.00
#
_symmetry.space_group_name_H-M   'P 1'
#
loop_
_entity.id
_entity.type
_entity.pdbx_description
1 polymer ?
#
loop_
_entity_poly.entity_id
_entity_poly.type
_entity_poly.pdbx_seq_one_letter_code
_entity_poly.pdbx_strand_id
1 'polypeptide(L)'
;MNKKVVSLLLVAAMTASMLVSCKGSSDEIVGADAEEDGNNVMVVDILLTEEDYGIGVDKDNPELLQQINTFIEKGRVDGTYDEITSHYFDRSKEPVPVYSAKLDNSKDQLVVATTGDFEPFDYDVGNAYYGIDKEMIKAIADYLGKELVLVTVNFDTLFMTVSQKKCDACIAGITIKEEREKYVDFSVPYFHAGQSIAVRKDNKEFIYAKTKEDVEKIILGFDETKTIAVEDATSGEDYLLGKDPGGFPGCNCKLKKCANMKEALIALSNGEVDYVIGDSSVLKYMIAHDFSDYFQN
;
A
#
# COMPACT_ATOMS: atom_id res chain seq x y z
N MET A 1 61.12 6.31 -9.09
CA MET A 1 61.06 5.98 -10.52
C MET A 1 59.61 5.64 -10.84
N ASN A 2 58.91 6.57 -11.51
CA ASN A 2 57.53 6.42 -11.97
C ASN A 2 57.38 5.21 -12.88
N LYS A 3 56.26 4.48 -12.75
CA LYS A 3 55.49 3.99 -13.90
C LYS A 3 54.09 3.57 -13.46
N LYS A 4 53.14 4.39 -13.90
CA LYS A 4 51.72 4.06 -14.09
C LYS A 4 51.63 2.77 -14.91
N VAL A 5 50.75 1.85 -14.52
CA VAL A 5 50.13 0.92 -15.44
C VAL A 5 48.62 1.08 -15.28
N VAL A 6 48.07 1.77 -16.27
CA VAL A 6 46.65 1.82 -16.59
C VAL A 6 46.28 0.44 -17.11
N SER A 7 45.28 -0.20 -16.52
CA SER A 7 44.53 -1.26 -17.17
C SER A 7 43.10 -0.75 -17.35
N LEU A 8 42.77 -0.49 -18.60
CA LEU A 8 41.45 -0.16 -19.12
C LEU A 8 41.04 -1.34 -20.02
N LEU A 9 39.72 -1.52 -20.19
CA LEU A 9 38.99 -2.43 -21.08
C LEU A 9 38.54 -3.77 -20.44
N LEU A 10 37.28 -4.22 -20.56
CA LEU A 10 36.00 -3.64 -21.03
C LEU A 10 34.89 -4.71 -20.81
N VAL A 11 33.66 -4.25 -20.53
CA VAL A 11 32.33 -4.88 -20.79
C VAL A 11 31.90 -6.14 -20.01
N ALA A 12 30.93 -5.95 -19.11
CA ALA A 12 29.55 -6.42 -19.34
C ALA A 12 28.59 -5.65 -18.42
N ALA A 13 27.79 -4.77 -19.01
CA ALA A 13 26.61 -4.22 -18.38
C ALA A 13 25.60 -5.36 -18.17
N MET A 14 25.21 -5.63 -16.92
CA MET A 14 23.98 -6.36 -16.60
C MET A 14 22.94 -5.33 -16.18
N THR A 15 22.47 -4.59 -17.17
CA THR A 15 21.16 -3.93 -17.17
C THR A 15 20.28 -4.73 -18.13
N ALA A 16 19.02 -4.98 -17.73
CA ALA A 16 18.04 -5.92 -18.29
C ALA A 16 18.21 -7.35 -17.74
N SER A 17 17.21 -8.04 -17.20
CA SER A 17 15.75 -7.83 -17.26
C SER A 17 15.08 -8.89 -16.39
N MET A 18 14.21 -8.49 -15.47
CA MET A 18 13.05 -9.29 -15.05
C MET A 18 11.84 -8.37 -14.92
N LEU A 19 11.50 -7.71 -16.03
CA LEU A 19 10.10 -7.48 -16.33
C LEU A 19 9.58 -8.85 -16.76
N VAL A 20 8.72 -9.46 -15.95
CA VAL A 20 7.85 -10.53 -16.45
C VAL A 20 6.88 -9.88 -17.43
N SER A 21 7.32 -9.82 -18.68
CA SER A 21 6.49 -9.48 -19.83
C SER A 21 5.56 -10.66 -20.07
N CYS A 22 4.35 -10.59 -19.53
CA CYS A 22 3.23 -11.26 -20.19
C CYS A 22 2.95 -10.52 -21.48
N LYS A 23 3.05 -11.26 -22.58
CA LYS A 23 2.96 -10.80 -23.94
C LYS A 23 1.49 -10.60 -24.31
N GLY A 24 0.98 -9.39 -24.17
CA GLY A 24 -0.29 -8.92 -24.73
C GLY A 24 -0.02 -7.83 -25.77
N SER A 25 -0.56 -8.01 -26.97
CA SER A 25 -0.37 -7.12 -28.13
C SER A 25 -0.92 -5.71 -27.88
N SER A 26 -0.18 -4.71 -28.37
CA SER A 26 -0.59 -3.32 -28.52
C SER A 26 -1.89 -3.20 -29.33
N ASP A 27 -3.02 -3.00 -28.64
CA ASP A 27 -4.22 -2.22 -29.01
C ASP A 27 -5.38 -2.47 -28.00
N GLU A 28 -5.07 -2.55 -26.70
CA GLU A 28 -6.12 -2.61 -25.66
C GLU A 28 -6.46 -1.21 -25.16
N ILE A 29 -7.69 -0.80 -25.43
CA ILE A 29 -8.33 0.35 -24.80
C ILE A 29 -8.44 0.06 -23.30
N VAL A 30 -8.08 1.06 -22.51
CA VAL A 30 -8.26 1.13 -21.05
C VAL A 30 -9.66 0.63 -20.65
N GLY A 31 -9.71 -0.47 -19.88
CA GLY A 31 -10.94 -0.98 -19.25
C GLY A 31 -11.73 -2.00 -20.07
N ALA A 32 -11.17 -3.18 -20.34
CA ALA A 32 -11.89 -4.26 -21.02
C ALA A 32 -11.59 -5.66 -20.45
N ASP A 33 -11.86 -5.86 -19.16
CA ASP A 33 -12.37 -7.13 -18.65
C ASP A 33 -13.61 -6.80 -17.81
N ALA A 34 -14.66 -6.34 -18.50
CA ALA A 34 -15.99 -6.20 -17.94
C ALA A 34 -16.73 -7.53 -18.14
N GLU A 35 -16.49 -8.49 -17.25
CA GLU A 35 -17.58 -9.38 -16.86
C GLU A 35 -18.59 -8.57 -16.04
N GLU A 36 -19.86 -8.98 -16.05
CA GLU A 36 -21.01 -8.33 -15.38
C GLU A 36 -20.80 -8.22 -13.86
N ASP A 37 -19.96 -7.29 -13.45
CA ASP A 37 -19.73 -6.94 -12.06
C ASP A 37 -20.57 -5.69 -11.76
N GLY A 38 -21.41 -5.72 -10.73
CA GLY A 38 -22.37 -4.66 -10.38
C GLY A 38 -21.75 -3.29 -10.08
N ASN A 39 -20.43 -3.20 -10.11
CA ASN A 39 -19.63 -2.03 -9.81
C ASN A 39 -19.50 -1.06 -11.01
N ASN A 40 -19.81 0.23 -10.77
CA ASN A 40 -19.75 1.32 -11.76
C ASN A 40 -18.46 2.14 -11.75
N VAL A 41 -17.43 1.76 -10.97
CA VAL A 41 -16.12 2.44 -10.93
C VAL A 41 -14.99 1.60 -11.53
N MET A 42 -13.89 2.25 -11.89
CA MET A 42 -12.67 1.65 -12.42
C MET A 42 -11.43 2.46 -12.02
N VAL A 43 -10.27 1.81 -12.02
CA VAL A 43 -8.97 2.47 -11.80
C VAL A 43 -8.39 2.92 -13.15
N VAL A 44 -7.85 4.13 -13.20
CA VAL A 44 -6.95 4.53 -14.28
C VAL A 44 -5.59 3.91 -13.96
N ASP A 45 -5.20 2.88 -14.70
CA ASP A 45 -4.02 2.05 -14.42
C ASP A 45 -2.69 2.74 -14.79
N ILE A 46 -2.44 3.87 -14.14
CA ILE A 46 -1.25 4.71 -14.26
C ILE A 46 -0.89 5.12 -12.83
N LEU A 47 0.36 4.84 -12.43
CA LEU A 47 0.87 5.27 -11.12
C LEU A 47 1.25 6.75 -11.16
N LEU A 48 0.88 7.45 -10.10
CA LEU A 48 1.14 8.87 -9.87
C LEU A 48 2.31 9.08 -8.91
N THR A 49 2.55 8.12 -8.02
CA THR A 49 3.66 8.12 -7.06
C THR A 49 4.37 6.77 -7.09
N GLU A 50 5.59 6.76 -6.56
CA GLU A 50 6.33 5.54 -6.22
C GLU A 50 6.55 5.57 -4.70
N GLU A 51 6.10 4.54 -4.01
CA GLU A 51 6.07 4.48 -2.56
C GLU A 51 6.51 3.12 -2.05
N ASP A 52 7.04 3.11 -0.83
CA ASP A 52 7.49 1.91 -0.15
C ASP A 52 6.78 1.76 1.18
N TYR A 53 6.16 0.60 1.43
CA TYR A 53 5.63 0.27 2.75
C TYR A 53 6.69 -0.41 3.60
N GLY A 54 6.79 0.02 4.86
CA GLY A 54 7.74 -0.50 5.83
C GLY A 54 7.10 -0.85 7.16
N ILE A 55 7.76 -1.73 7.92
CA ILE A 55 7.41 -2.03 9.31
C ILE A 55 8.16 -1.05 10.20
N GLY A 56 7.44 -0.29 11.02
CA GLY A 56 8.06 0.61 12.00
C GLY A 56 8.44 -0.16 13.25
N VAL A 57 9.70 -0.09 13.68
CA VAL A 57 10.21 -0.80 14.86
C VAL A 57 10.62 0.21 15.93
N ASP A 58 10.48 -0.16 17.21
CA ASP A 58 11.02 0.64 18.31
C ASP A 58 12.52 0.90 18.09
N LYS A 59 12.92 2.17 18.13
CA LYS A 59 14.30 2.62 17.89
C LYS A 59 15.29 2.07 18.92
N ASP A 60 14.79 1.68 20.10
CA ASP A 60 15.62 1.02 21.13
C ASP A 60 15.74 -0.50 20.92
N ASN A 61 15.21 -1.05 19.80
CA ASN A 61 15.27 -2.47 19.45
C ASN A 61 15.87 -2.74 18.05
N PRO A 62 17.16 -2.38 17.82
CA PRO A 62 17.81 -2.59 16.53
C PRO A 62 17.99 -4.07 16.16
N GLU A 63 17.98 -4.98 17.15
CA GLU A 63 18.06 -6.42 16.90
C GLU A 63 16.78 -6.92 16.23
N LEU A 64 15.60 -6.53 16.73
CA LEU A 64 14.32 -6.87 16.10
C LEU A 64 14.26 -6.33 14.67
N LEU A 65 14.69 -5.08 14.45
CA LEU A 65 14.75 -4.49 13.12
C LEU A 65 15.62 -5.31 12.16
N GLN A 66 16.80 -5.73 12.61
CA GLN A 66 17.69 -6.57 11.80
C GLN A 66 17.06 -7.93 11.48
N GLN A 67 16.38 -8.55 12.44
CA GLN A 67 15.71 -9.84 12.23
C GLN A 67 14.54 -9.71 11.26
N ILE A 68 13.74 -8.64 11.36
CA ILE A 68 12.66 -8.32 10.42
C ILE A 68 13.22 -8.11 9.02
N ASN A 69 14.29 -7.32 8.87
CA ASN A 69 14.92 -7.10 7.57
C ASN A 69 15.42 -8.41 6.95
N THR A 70 16.06 -9.25 7.75
CA THR A 70 16.52 -10.58 7.32
C THR A 70 15.36 -11.44 6.84
N PHE A 71 14.23 -11.42 7.55
CA PHE A 71 13.03 -12.14 7.15
C PHE A 71 12.46 -11.63 5.82
N ILE A 72 12.30 -10.32 5.67
CA ILE A 72 11.76 -9.70 4.44
C ILE A 72 12.63 -10.04 3.23
N GLU A 73 13.95 -9.91 3.37
CA GLU A 73 14.89 -10.24 2.29
C GLU A 73 14.83 -11.72 1.90
N LYS A 74 14.73 -12.62 2.88
CA LYS A 74 14.60 -14.06 2.63
C LYS A 74 13.24 -14.40 1.99
N GLY A 75 12.16 -13.80 2.50
CA GLY A 75 10.78 -14.03 2.05
C GLY A 75 10.54 -13.67 0.59
N ARG A 76 11.30 -12.70 0.08
CA ARG A 76 11.33 -12.32 -1.36
C ARG A 76 11.96 -13.38 -2.26
N VAL A 77 12.82 -14.24 -1.72
CA VAL A 77 13.57 -15.24 -2.48
C VAL A 77 12.98 -16.64 -2.35
N ASP A 78 12.40 -16.97 -1.18
CA ASP A 78 11.86 -18.31 -0.90
C ASP A 78 10.37 -18.49 -1.23
N GLY A 79 9.71 -17.43 -1.74
CA GLY A 79 8.31 -17.46 -2.17
C GLY A 79 7.30 -17.18 -1.06
N THR A 80 7.75 -16.92 0.17
CA THR A 80 6.85 -16.56 1.29
C THR A 80 6.03 -15.31 0.96
N TYR A 81 6.66 -14.29 0.39
CA TYR A 81 5.99 -13.05 0.00
C TYR A 81 4.94 -13.28 -1.10
N ASP A 82 5.29 -14.07 -2.11
CA ASP A 82 4.39 -14.40 -3.23
C ASP A 82 3.18 -15.19 -2.73
N GLU A 83 3.37 -16.14 -1.82
CA GLU A 83 2.26 -16.91 -1.24
C GLU A 83 1.29 -15.99 -0.46
N ILE A 84 1.81 -15.15 0.44
CA ILE A 84 0.97 -14.22 1.23
C ILE A 84 0.19 -13.28 0.32
N THR A 85 0.85 -12.66 -0.66
CA THR A 85 0.18 -11.72 -1.56
C THR A 85 -0.81 -12.40 -2.50
N SER A 86 -0.59 -13.67 -2.85
CA SER A 86 -1.53 -14.45 -3.66
C SER A 86 -2.90 -14.59 -3.00
N HIS A 87 -2.99 -14.64 -1.66
CA HIS A 87 -4.27 -14.73 -0.95
C HIS A 87 -5.22 -13.54 -1.19
N TYR A 88 -4.70 -12.41 -1.70
CA TYR A 88 -5.47 -11.19 -1.92
C TYR A 88 -5.52 -10.77 -3.40
N PHE A 89 -4.47 -11.05 -4.17
CA PHE A 89 -4.39 -10.62 -5.57
C PHE A 89 -4.62 -11.74 -6.59
N ASP A 90 -4.67 -13.00 -6.17
CA ASP A 90 -5.11 -14.12 -7.00
C ASP A 90 -6.56 -14.51 -6.64
N ARG A 91 -7.48 -14.32 -7.60
CA ARG A 91 -8.92 -14.63 -7.44
C ARG A 91 -9.22 -16.10 -7.15
N SER A 92 -8.25 -17.00 -7.29
CA SER A 92 -8.39 -18.43 -6.97
C SER A 92 -7.99 -18.79 -5.53
N LYS A 93 -7.46 -17.82 -4.77
CA LYS A 93 -7.02 -17.97 -3.39
C LYS A 93 -7.97 -17.23 -2.45
N GLU A 94 -7.86 -17.55 -1.16
CA GLU A 94 -8.68 -16.97 -0.09
C GLU A 94 -7.77 -16.35 0.98
N PRO A 95 -8.17 -15.21 1.60
CA PRO A 95 -7.48 -14.62 2.74
C PRO A 95 -7.28 -15.60 3.90
N VAL A 96 -6.10 -15.59 4.53
CA VAL A 96 -5.80 -16.47 5.67
C VAL A 96 -6.03 -15.71 6.99
N PRO A 97 -6.87 -16.23 7.90
CA PRO A 97 -7.10 -15.58 9.19
C PRO A 97 -5.87 -15.70 10.10
N VAL A 98 -5.52 -14.58 10.72
CA VAL A 98 -4.53 -14.47 11.79
C VAL A 98 -5.26 -14.25 13.12
N TYR A 99 -4.73 -14.86 14.19
CA TYR A 99 -5.28 -14.72 15.53
C TYR A 99 -4.23 -14.14 16.47
N SER A 100 -4.63 -13.18 17.29
CA SER A 100 -3.78 -12.59 18.31
C SER A 100 -3.76 -13.44 19.58
N ALA A 101 -2.57 -13.65 20.15
CA ALA A 101 -2.44 -14.09 21.52
C ALA A 101 -2.91 -12.99 22.49
N LYS A 102 -3.15 -13.38 23.74
CA LYS A 102 -3.34 -12.42 24.84
C LYS A 102 -1.98 -11.93 25.32
N LEU A 103 -1.86 -10.63 25.57
CA LEU A 103 -0.66 -10.06 26.18
C LEU A 103 -0.36 -10.72 27.54
N ASP A 104 0.86 -11.22 27.67
CA ASP A 104 1.42 -11.91 28.83
C ASP A 104 2.91 -11.59 28.94
N ASN A 105 3.26 -10.65 29.82
CA ASN A 105 4.63 -10.18 30.04
C ASN A 105 5.58 -11.27 30.61
N SER A 106 5.08 -12.46 30.94
CA SER A 106 5.91 -13.61 31.35
C SER A 106 6.36 -14.48 30.18
N LYS A 107 5.83 -14.24 28.97
CA LYS A 107 6.15 -14.97 27.75
C LYS A 107 7.01 -14.14 26.81
N ASP A 108 7.67 -14.83 25.88
CA ASP A 108 8.32 -14.18 24.76
C ASP A 108 7.28 -13.91 23.65
N GLN A 109 6.88 -12.65 23.54
CA GLN A 109 5.85 -12.21 22.60
C GLN A 109 6.41 -11.14 21.66
N LEU A 110 5.85 -11.05 20.46
CA LEU A 110 6.02 -9.93 19.56
C LEU A 110 4.73 -9.11 19.61
N VAL A 111 4.78 -7.93 20.22
CA VAL A 111 3.62 -7.04 20.39
C VAL A 111 3.63 -6.00 19.28
N VAL A 112 2.61 -6.00 18.41
CA VAL A 112 2.59 -5.17 17.20
C VAL A 112 1.33 -4.32 17.14
N ALA A 113 1.51 -3.03 16.91
CA ALA A 113 0.41 -2.11 16.70
C ALA A 113 -0.07 -2.15 15.23
N THR A 114 -1.38 -2.16 15.02
CA THR A 114 -2.06 -2.17 13.71
C THR A 114 -3.29 -1.27 13.76
N THR A 115 -4.02 -1.04 12.66
CA THR A 115 -5.25 -0.23 12.63
C THR A 115 -6.52 -1.01 12.29
N GLY A 116 -6.43 -2.01 11.42
CA GLY A 116 -7.55 -2.92 11.11
C GLY A 116 -8.62 -2.34 10.18
N ASP A 117 -8.33 -1.25 9.46
CA ASP A 117 -9.25 -0.53 8.57
C ASP A 117 -8.69 -0.21 7.17
N PHE A 118 -7.64 -0.91 6.73
CA PHE A 118 -6.93 -0.70 5.47
C PHE A 118 -6.85 -1.98 4.62
N GLU A 119 -7.97 -2.43 4.07
CA GLU A 119 -8.08 -3.60 3.19
C GLU A 119 -7.38 -3.37 1.83
N PRO A 120 -6.61 -4.33 1.26
CA PRO A 120 -6.39 -5.72 1.70
C PRO A 120 -5.15 -5.93 2.58
N PHE A 121 -4.58 -4.87 3.16
CA PHE A 121 -3.33 -4.97 3.91
C PHE A 121 -3.56 -5.25 5.39
N ASP A 122 -4.47 -4.52 6.03
CA ASP A 122 -4.70 -4.55 7.47
C ASP A 122 -6.17 -4.37 7.78
N TYR A 123 -6.93 -5.46 7.97
CA TYR A 123 -8.36 -5.38 8.29
C TYR A 123 -8.84 -6.45 9.26
N ASP A 124 -9.81 -6.09 10.09
CA ASP A 124 -10.30 -6.95 11.16
C ASP A 124 -11.73 -7.45 10.84
N VAL A 125 -11.99 -8.75 10.98
CA VAL A 125 -13.32 -9.35 10.79
C VAL A 125 -13.69 -10.21 11.99
N GLY A 126 -14.62 -9.72 12.81
CA GLY A 126 -15.05 -10.39 14.02
C GLY A 126 -13.90 -10.53 15.03
N ASN A 127 -13.40 -11.75 15.22
CA ASN A 127 -12.29 -12.08 16.12
C ASN A 127 -11.01 -12.50 15.39
N ALA A 128 -10.99 -12.39 14.06
CA ALA A 128 -9.86 -12.72 13.22
C ALA A 128 -9.32 -11.47 12.52
N TYR A 129 -8.03 -11.50 12.25
CA TYR A 129 -7.26 -10.43 11.63
C TYR A 129 -6.86 -10.89 10.23
N TYR A 130 -7.09 -10.07 9.23
CA TYR A 130 -6.81 -10.38 7.83
C TYR A 130 -5.98 -9.29 7.17
N GLY A 131 -5.39 -9.66 6.05
CA GLY A 131 -4.61 -8.78 5.20
C GLY A 131 -3.14 -9.18 5.13
N ILE A 132 -2.50 -8.69 4.08
CA ILE A 132 -1.08 -8.92 3.78
C ILE A 132 -0.20 -8.60 5.00
N ASP A 133 -0.50 -7.53 5.73
CA ASP A 133 0.27 -7.10 6.90
C ASP A 133 0.13 -8.07 8.07
N LYS A 134 -1.09 -8.58 8.31
CA LYS A 134 -1.35 -9.52 9.40
C LYS A 134 -0.65 -10.85 9.13
N GLU A 135 -0.70 -11.33 7.90
CA GLU A 135 -0.01 -12.56 7.50
C GLU A 135 1.51 -12.38 7.53
N MET A 136 2.01 -11.23 7.05
CA MET A 136 3.44 -10.88 7.10
C MET A 136 3.96 -10.87 8.53
N ILE A 137 3.29 -10.17 9.44
CA ILE A 137 3.75 -10.08 10.83
C ILE A 137 3.59 -11.39 11.58
N LYS A 138 2.60 -12.22 11.22
CA LYS A 138 2.47 -13.58 11.74
C LYS A 138 3.63 -14.46 11.30
N ALA A 139 4.03 -14.39 10.03
CA ALA A 139 5.16 -15.15 9.51
C ALA A 139 6.49 -14.69 10.13
N ILE A 140 6.65 -13.38 10.38
CA ILE A 140 7.77 -12.83 11.14
C ILE A 140 7.77 -13.38 12.58
N ALA A 141 6.63 -13.35 13.28
CA ALA A 141 6.54 -13.86 14.65
C ALA A 141 6.92 -15.35 14.73
N ASP A 142 6.48 -16.16 13.76
CA ASP A 142 6.84 -17.58 13.66
C ASP A 142 8.33 -17.78 13.39
N TYR A 143 8.92 -16.97 12.50
CA TYR A 143 10.37 -16.98 12.24
C TYR A 143 11.18 -16.66 13.50
N LEU A 144 10.69 -15.72 14.32
CA LEU A 144 11.30 -15.34 15.59
C LEU A 144 11.03 -16.34 16.73
N GLY A 145 10.10 -17.28 16.54
CA GLY A 145 9.64 -18.19 17.59
C GLY A 145 8.85 -17.49 18.71
N LYS A 146 8.19 -16.36 18.43
CA LYS A 146 7.43 -15.54 19.39
C LYS A 146 5.93 -15.72 19.22
N GLU A 147 5.17 -15.60 20.31
CA GLU A 147 3.71 -15.45 20.20
C GLU A 147 3.36 -14.04 19.68
N LEU A 148 2.55 -13.95 18.63
CA LEU A 148 2.09 -12.66 18.10
C LEU A 148 0.97 -12.09 18.98
N VAL A 149 1.12 -10.83 19.39
CA VAL A 149 0.06 -10.04 20.02
C VAL A 149 -0.21 -8.80 19.18
N LEU A 150 -1.43 -8.66 18.68
CA LEU A 150 -1.88 -7.50 17.90
C LEU A 150 -2.57 -6.50 18.82
N VAL A 151 -2.24 -5.22 18.65
CA VAL A 151 -2.81 -4.10 19.39
C VAL A 151 -3.40 -3.12 18.38
N THR A 152 -4.72 -3.17 18.20
CA THR A 152 -5.43 -2.25 17.31
C THR A 152 -5.47 -0.84 17.93
N VAL A 153 -4.97 0.15 17.18
CA VAL A 153 -4.95 1.57 17.54
C VAL A 153 -5.32 2.42 16.33
N ASN A 154 -5.66 3.69 16.54
CA ASN A 154 -5.84 4.62 15.43
C ASN A 154 -4.49 4.95 14.76
N PHE A 155 -4.48 5.15 13.44
CA PHE A 155 -3.27 5.46 12.66
C PHE A 155 -2.49 6.66 13.22
N ASP A 156 -3.19 7.70 13.68
CA ASP A 156 -2.60 8.91 14.29
C ASP A 156 -1.77 8.64 15.56
N THR A 157 -2.09 7.56 16.28
CA THR A 157 -1.40 7.14 17.51
C THR A 157 -0.46 5.94 17.31
N LEU A 158 -0.42 5.37 16.09
CA LEU A 158 0.31 4.14 15.77
C LEU A 158 1.80 4.24 16.11
N PHE A 159 2.48 5.23 15.53
CA PHE A 159 3.91 5.45 15.75
C PHE A 159 4.25 5.83 17.19
N MET A 160 3.39 6.63 17.82
CA MET A 160 3.55 7.03 19.22
C MET A 160 3.44 5.83 20.17
N THR A 161 2.58 4.86 19.84
CA THR A 161 2.43 3.63 20.63
C THR A 161 3.73 2.83 20.66
N VAL A 162 4.41 2.72 19.52
CA VAL A 162 5.74 2.11 19.40
C VAL A 162 6.80 2.95 20.12
N SER A 163 6.86 4.26 19.88
CA SER A 163 7.87 5.13 20.52
C SER A 163 7.73 5.22 22.05
N GLN A 164 6.53 4.94 22.58
CA GLN A 164 6.25 4.82 24.03
C GLN A 164 6.51 3.42 24.58
N LYS A 165 7.05 2.51 23.77
CA LYS A 165 7.39 1.12 24.14
C LYS A 165 6.19 0.29 24.58
N LYS A 166 4.99 0.63 24.10
CA LYS A 166 3.78 -0.18 24.32
C LYS A 166 3.69 -1.36 23.35
N CYS A 167 4.32 -1.22 22.19
CA CYS A 167 4.47 -2.26 21.17
C CYS A 167 5.91 -2.25 20.67
N ASP A 168 6.39 -3.41 20.22
CA ASP A 168 7.75 -3.59 19.67
C ASP A 168 7.85 -3.06 18.23
N ALA A 169 6.74 -3.13 17.49
CA ALA A 169 6.65 -2.70 16.09
C ALA A 169 5.23 -2.20 15.74
N CYS A 170 5.09 -1.62 14.54
CA CYS A 170 3.82 -1.32 13.89
C CYS A 170 3.84 -1.69 12.40
N ILE A 171 2.68 -2.13 11.90
CA ILE A 171 2.44 -2.47 10.49
C ILE A 171 0.96 -2.20 10.18
N ALA A 172 0.69 -1.45 9.11
CA ALA A 172 -0.65 -1.01 8.68
C ALA A 172 -0.56 -0.25 7.32
N GLY A 173 0.04 -0.84 6.29
CA GLY A 173 0.20 -0.21 4.97
C GLY A 173 1.04 1.07 5.01
N ILE A 174 2.09 1.08 5.82
CA ILE A 174 2.75 2.33 6.21
C ILE A 174 3.76 2.78 5.16
N THR A 175 3.44 3.81 4.37
CA THR A 175 4.44 4.51 3.55
C THR A 175 5.62 5.00 4.40
N ILE A 176 6.85 4.67 4.01
CA ILE A 176 8.08 5.14 4.65
C ILE A 176 8.22 6.65 4.38
N LYS A 177 8.26 7.45 5.45
CA LYS A 177 8.43 8.92 5.38
C LYS A 177 9.38 9.39 6.47
N GLU A 178 10.22 10.39 6.15
CA GLU A 178 11.19 10.99 7.09
C GLU A 178 10.50 11.51 8.38
N GLU A 179 9.29 12.06 8.27
CA GLU A 179 8.56 12.54 9.44
C GLU A 179 8.16 11.42 10.42
N ARG A 180 7.94 10.20 9.90
CA ARG A 180 7.57 9.01 10.69
C ARG A 180 8.81 8.38 11.34
N GLU A 181 9.99 8.51 10.73
CA GLU A 181 11.28 8.05 11.28
C GLU A 181 11.67 8.73 12.62
N LYS A 182 11.01 9.85 12.96
CA LYS A 182 11.14 10.49 14.27
C LYS A 182 10.65 9.61 15.42
N TYR A 183 9.77 8.66 15.15
CA TYR A 183 9.12 7.82 16.16
C TYR A 183 9.60 6.37 16.13
N VAL A 184 9.96 5.85 14.95
CA VAL A 184 10.31 4.45 14.70
C VAL A 184 11.52 4.36 13.77
N ASP A 185 12.18 3.20 13.73
CA ASP A 185 13.08 2.84 12.65
C ASP A 185 12.35 1.93 11.66
N PHE A 186 12.37 2.26 10.37
CA PHE A 186 11.71 1.44 9.36
C PHE A 186 12.55 0.25 8.94
N SER A 187 11.88 -0.87 8.71
CA SER A 187 12.44 -2.00 7.96
C SER A 187 12.81 -1.59 6.53
N VAL A 188 13.55 -2.47 5.85
CA VAL A 188 13.54 -2.46 4.38
C VAL A 188 12.09 -2.58 3.89
N PRO A 189 11.75 -2.00 2.73
CA PRO A 189 10.38 -2.06 2.21
C PRO A 189 9.92 -3.52 2.12
N TYR A 190 8.66 -3.82 2.48
CA TYR A 190 8.06 -5.13 2.21
C TYR A 190 7.10 -5.09 1.02
N PHE A 191 6.52 -3.94 0.69
CA PHE A 191 5.61 -3.77 -0.43
C PHE A 191 5.92 -2.47 -1.19
N HIS A 192 5.87 -2.51 -2.52
CA HIS A 192 6.02 -1.33 -3.40
C HIS A 192 4.62 -0.84 -3.80
N ALA A 193 4.27 0.37 -3.40
CA ALA A 193 2.98 0.99 -3.60
C ALA A 193 3.07 2.21 -4.55
N GLY A 194 1.91 2.76 -4.88
CA GLY A 194 1.80 3.98 -5.66
C GLY A 194 0.35 4.41 -5.79
N GLN A 195 0.10 5.71 -5.76
CA GLN A 195 -1.22 6.29 -5.90
C GLN A 195 -1.71 6.15 -7.35
N SER A 196 -2.99 5.88 -7.52
CA SER A 196 -3.69 5.98 -8.79
C SER A 196 -5.01 6.74 -8.59
N ILE A 197 -5.66 7.10 -9.69
CA ILE A 197 -6.97 7.73 -9.68
C ILE A 197 -8.04 6.69 -10.07
N ALA A 198 -9.13 6.66 -9.31
CA ALA A 198 -10.34 5.91 -9.66
C ALA A 198 -11.44 6.87 -10.14
N VAL A 199 -12.21 6.39 -11.12
CA VAL A 199 -13.27 7.11 -11.83
C VAL A 199 -14.50 6.22 -11.96
N ARG A 200 -15.68 6.80 -12.21
CA ARG A 200 -16.80 6.02 -12.74
C ARG A 200 -16.50 5.54 -14.17
N LYS A 201 -16.98 4.36 -14.56
CA LYS A 201 -16.78 3.74 -15.89
C LYS A 201 -17.33 4.59 -17.05
N ASP A 202 -18.32 5.43 -16.77
CA ASP A 202 -18.90 6.36 -17.73
C ASP A 202 -18.04 7.62 -17.94
N ASN A 203 -17.08 7.91 -17.06
CA ASN A 203 -16.13 9.01 -17.20
C ASN A 203 -15.15 8.73 -18.35
N LYS A 204 -15.01 9.69 -19.27
CA LYS A 204 -14.17 9.59 -20.46
C LYS A 204 -12.94 10.51 -20.45
N GLU A 205 -12.66 11.20 -19.35
CA GLU A 205 -11.58 12.21 -19.29
C GLU A 205 -10.19 11.59 -19.42
N PHE A 206 -9.99 10.36 -18.92
CA PHE A 206 -8.67 9.70 -18.87
C PHE A 206 -8.44 8.65 -19.97
N ILE A 207 -9.36 8.46 -20.91
CA ILE A 207 -9.29 7.35 -21.89
C ILE A 207 -8.07 7.42 -22.84
N TYR A 208 -7.45 8.59 -22.96
CA TYR A 208 -6.26 8.80 -23.78
C TYR A 208 -4.99 9.02 -22.97
N ALA A 209 -5.08 9.01 -21.63
CA ALA A 209 -3.90 9.11 -20.78
C ALA A 209 -3.08 7.82 -20.89
N LYS A 210 -1.77 7.96 -21.04
CA LYS A 210 -0.82 6.83 -21.14
C LYS A 210 0.31 6.93 -20.14
N THR A 211 0.60 8.14 -19.68
CA THR A 211 1.68 8.39 -18.72
C THR A 211 1.16 9.15 -17.50
N LYS A 212 1.98 9.18 -16.45
CA LYS A 212 1.75 10.00 -15.26
C LYS A 212 1.47 11.46 -15.64
N GLU A 213 2.26 12.02 -16.56
CA GLU A 213 2.13 13.42 -16.99
C GLU A 213 0.79 13.70 -17.70
N ASP A 214 0.23 12.72 -18.41
CA ASP A 214 -1.09 12.87 -19.04
C ASP A 214 -2.19 12.99 -17.97
N VAL A 215 -2.13 12.15 -16.94
CA VAL A 215 -3.08 12.17 -15.81
C VAL A 215 -2.92 13.46 -15.02
N GLU A 216 -1.69 13.85 -14.70
CA GLU A 216 -1.37 15.10 -14.02
C GLU A 216 -1.88 16.33 -14.77
N LYS A 217 -1.71 16.37 -16.09
CA LYS A 217 -2.23 17.46 -16.92
C LYS A 217 -3.75 17.60 -16.82
N ILE A 218 -4.47 16.49 -16.70
CA ILE A 218 -5.93 16.50 -16.50
C ILE A 218 -6.26 17.03 -15.10
N ILE A 219 -5.60 16.50 -14.06
CA ILE A 219 -5.82 16.93 -12.66
C ILE A 219 -5.50 18.42 -12.48
N LEU A 220 -4.42 18.93 -13.09
CA LEU A 220 -4.06 20.36 -13.07
C LEU A 220 -5.08 21.26 -13.77
N GLY A 221 -5.91 20.69 -14.66
CA GLY A 221 -7.02 21.39 -15.30
C GLY A 221 -8.27 21.46 -14.44
N PHE A 222 -8.33 20.76 -13.30
CA PHE A 222 -9.47 20.81 -12.40
C PHE A 222 -9.52 22.12 -11.62
N ASP A 223 -10.73 22.51 -11.24
CA ASP A 223 -11.03 23.65 -10.40
C ASP A 223 -12.00 23.24 -9.26
N GLU A 224 -12.49 24.21 -8.50
CA GLU A 224 -13.40 23.98 -7.37
C GLU A 224 -14.77 23.37 -7.76
N THR A 225 -15.06 23.20 -9.05
CA THR A 225 -16.25 22.44 -9.51
C THR A 225 -16.05 20.94 -9.42
N LYS A 226 -14.79 20.47 -9.45
CA LYS A 226 -14.43 19.07 -9.30
C LYS A 226 -14.16 18.73 -7.84
N THR A 227 -14.57 17.52 -7.44
CA THR A 227 -14.31 16.98 -6.10
C THR A 227 -13.54 15.67 -6.20
N ILE A 228 -12.41 15.58 -5.50
CA ILE A 228 -11.62 14.35 -5.35
C ILE A 228 -11.76 13.87 -3.90
N ALA A 229 -12.21 12.63 -3.71
CA ALA A 229 -12.12 11.98 -2.41
C ALA A 229 -10.74 11.34 -2.20
N VAL A 230 -10.27 11.36 -0.96
CA VAL A 230 -9.00 10.77 -0.56
C VAL A 230 -9.08 10.40 0.91
N GLU A 231 -8.35 9.36 1.33
CA GLU A 231 -8.23 9.00 2.73
C GLU A 231 -7.35 10.01 3.49
N ASP A 232 -7.77 10.42 4.69
CA ASP A 232 -7.09 11.45 5.49
C ASP A 232 -5.69 11.00 5.95
N ALA A 233 -4.73 11.93 6.01
CA ALA A 233 -3.36 11.70 6.46
C ALA A 233 -2.54 10.66 5.65
N THR A 234 -2.89 10.47 4.37
CA THR A 234 -2.23 9.54 3.45
C THR A 234 -1.28 10.24 2.46
N SER A 235 -0.44 9.46 1.78
CA SER A 235 0.35 9.95 0.62
C SER A 235 -0.52 10.42 -0.53
N GLY A 236 -1.70 9.85 -0.74
CA GLY A 236 -2.69 10.37 -1.69
C GLY A 236 -3.13 11.80 -1.36
N GLU A 237 -3.33 12.12 -0.07
CA GLU A 237 -3.63 13.48 0.36
C GLU A 237 -2.44 14.41 0.10
N ASP A 238 -1.23 13.99 0.48
CA ASP A 238 -0.01 14.77 0.25
C ASP A 238 0.20 15.05 -1.24
N TYR A 239 -0.06 14.08 -2.11
CA TYR A 239 -0.02 14.26 -3.56
C TYR A 239 -0.98 15.37 -4.01
N LEU A 240 -2.24 15.30 -3.59
CA LEU A 240 -3.25 16.31 -3.93
C LEU A 240 -2.95 17.70 -3.35
N LEU A 241 -2.22 17.78 -2.24
CA LEU A 241 -1.79 19.03 -1.61
C LEU A 241 -0.43 19.55 -2.11
N GLY A 242 0.22 18.85 -3.04
CA GLY A 242 1.53 19.24 -3.56
C GLY A 242 2.67 19.08 -2.56
N LYS A 243 2.52 18.16 -1.60
CA LYS A 243 3.51 17.81 -0.58
C LYS A 243 4.27 16.54 -0.90
N ASP A 244 3.84 15.79 -1.92
CA ASP A 244 4.53 14.60 -2.40
C ASP A 244 5.95 14.92 -2.90
N PRO A 245 6.97 14.10 -2.57
CA PRO A 245 8.35 14.32 -3.02
C PRO A 245 8.54 14.22 -4.54
N GLY A 246 7.60 13.64 -5.27
CA GLY A 246 7.61 13.51 -6.73
C GLY A 246 7.34 14.80 -7.51
N GLY A 247 7.07 15.92 -6.82
CA GLY A 247 7.08 17.25 -7.41
C GLY A 247 5.80 17.69 -8.12
N PHE A 248 4.71 16.92 -7.99
CA PHE A 248 3.39 17.37 -8.41
C PHE A 248 2.95 18.56 -7.55
N PRO A 249 2.47 19.68 -8.12
CA PRO A 249 2.19 20.89 -7.33
C PRO A 249 0.85 20.84 -6.56
N GLY A 250 0.09 19.76 -6.69
CA GLY A 250 -1.24 19.60 -6.10
C GLY A 250 -2.38 20.01 -7.04
N CYS A 251 -3.61 19.79 -6.60
CA CYS A 251 -4.84 20.05 -7.33
C CYS A 251 -5.54 21.31 -6.80
N ASN A 252 -6.14 22.12 -7.69
CA ASN A 252 -6.99 23.26 -7.32
C ASN A 252 -8.48 22.88 -7.17
N CYS A 253 -8.75 21.62 -6.84
CA CYS A 253 -10.08 21.03 -6.71
C CYS A 253 -10.54 20.93 -5.24
N LYS A 254 -11.83 20.65 -5.03
CA LYS A 254 -12.34 20.35 -3.69
C LYS A 254 -11.85 18.97 -3.26
N LEU A 255 -11.34 18.87 -2.03
CA LEU A 255 -10.97 17.60 -1.43
C LEU A 255 -12.05 17.14 -0.45
N LYS A 256 -12.56 15.92 -0.63
CA LYS A 256 -13.37 15.21 0.37
C LYS A 256 -12.46 14.23 1.10
N LYS A 257 -12.08 14.57 2.33
CA LYS A 257 -11.34 13.62 3.17
C LYS A 257 -12.29 12.57 3.73
N CYS A 258 -11.94 11.31 3.56
CA CYS A 258 -12.70 10.16 4.04
C CYS A 258 -11.92 9.46 5.14
N ALA A 259 -12.63 8.76 6.02
CA ALA A 259 -12.00 8.02 7.11
C ALA A 259 -11.23 6.78 6.62
N ASN A 260 -11.64 6.20 5.49
CA ASN A 260 -10.97 5.08 4.82
C ASN A 260 -11.31 5.06 3.33
N MET A 261 -10.56 4.26 2.55
CA MET A 261 -10.76 4.13 1.10
C MET A 261 -12.14 3.59 0.70
N LYS A 262 -12.79 2.79 1.55
CA LYS A 262 -14.13 2.25 1.30
C LYS A 262 -15.16 3.39 1.19
N GLU A 263 -15.14 4.31 2.15
CA GLU A 263 -16.01 5.48 2.15
C GLU A 263 -15.79 6.34 0.88
N ALA A 264 -14.54 6.51 0.46
CA ALA A 264 -14.18 7.25 -0.75
C ALA A 264 -14.75 6.60 -2.02
N LEU A 265 -14.60 5.27 -2.17
CA LEU A 265 -15.13 4.52 -3.32
C LEU A 265 -16.67 4.51 -3.35
N ILE A 266 -17.34 4.41 -2.20
CA ILE A 266 -18.80 4.54 -2.11
C ILE A 266 -19.25 5.93 -2.57
N ALA A 267 -18.58 6.99 -2.12
CA ALA A 267 -18.90 8.35 -2.53
C ALA A 267 -18.74 8.54 -4.06
N LEU A 268 -17.70 7.94 -4.65
CA LEU A 268 -17.48 7.96 -6.10
C LEU A 268 -18.59 7.22 -6.86
N SER A 269 -18.92 6.01 -6.39
CA SER A 269 -19.96 5.16 -6.97
C SER A 269 -21.33 5.84 -6.98
N ASN A 270 -21.68 6.51 -5.86
CA ASN A 270 -22.92 7.28 -5.70
C ASN A 270 -22.92 8.62 -6.46
N GLY A 271 -21.78 9.03 -7.01
CA GLY A 271 -21.62 10.32 -7.69
C GLY A 271 -21.59 11.53 -6.77
N GLU A 272 -21.29 11.35 -5.49
CA GLU A 272 -21.05 12.44 -4.52
C GLU A 272 -19.71 13.14 -4.75
N VAL A 273 -18.75 12.41 -5.33
CA VAL A 273 -17.45 12.95 -5.78
C VAL A 273 -17.21 12.55 -7.23
N ASP A 274 -16.31 13.27 -7.90
CA ASP A 274 -15.98 13.04 -9.30
C ASP A 274 -14.89 11.98 -9.46
N TYR A 275 -13.94 11.93 -8.51
CA TYR A 275 -12.77 11.06 -8.52
C TYR A 275 -12.40 10.59 -7.12
N VAL A 276 -11.59 9.54 -7.06
CA VAL A 276 -10.89 9.10 -5.84
C VAL A 276 -9.40 8.98 -6.15
N ILE A 277 -8.52 9.42 -5.25
CA ILE A 277 -7.10 9.03 -5.26
C ILE A 277 -6.83 8.11 -4.08
N GLY A 278 -6.10 7.03 -4.34
CA GLY A 278 -5.69 6.05 -3.35
C GLY A 278 -4.65 5.09 -3.92
N ASP A 279 -4.12 4.22 -3.06
CA ASP A 279 -3.16 3.19 -3.49
C ASP A 279 -3.74 2.31 -4.59
N SER A 280 -2.99 2.15 -5.68
CA SER A 280 -3.45 1.43 -6.87
C SER A 280 -3.86 -0.01 -6.57
N SER A 281 -3.10 -0.70 -5.70
CA SER A 281 -3.40 -2.07 -5.26
C SER A 281 -4.69 -2.14 -4.44
N VAL A 282 -4.90 -1.19 -3.52
CA VAL A 282 -6.13 -1.08 -2.71
C VAL A 282 -7.33 -0.82 -3.61
N LEU A 283 -7.25 0.19 -4.48
CA LEU A 283 -8.33 0.52 -5.42
C LEU A 283 -8.70 -0.69 -6.29
N LYS A 284 -7.71 -1.36 -6.88
CA LYS A 284 -7.95 -2.55 -7.72
C LYS A 284 -8.58 -3.69 -6.93
N TYR A 285 -8.08 -3.96 -5.72
CA TYR A 285 -8.61 -5.02 -4.86
C TYR A 285 -10.08 -4.76 -4.50
N MET A 286 -10.38 -3.59 -3.96
CA MET A 286 -11.73 -3.25 -3.48
C MET A 286 -12.75 -3.16 -4.61
N ILE A 287 -12.33 -2.68 -5.80
CA ILE A 287 -13.19 -2.63 -6.99
C ILE A 287 -13.50 -4.04 -7.50
N ALA A 288 -12.56 -4.97 -7.38
CA ALA A 288 -12.72 -6.36 -7.83
C ALA A 288 -13.50 -7.26 -6.86
N HIS A 289 -13.64 -6.88 -5.59
CA HIS A 289 -14.34 -7.65 -4.55
C HIS A 289 -15.63 -6.98 -4.09
N ASP A 290 -16.23 -6.19 -4.98
CA ASP A 290 -17.44 -5.39 -4.74
C ASP A 290 -17.49 -4.74 -3.35
N PHE A 291 -16.88 -3.55 -3.23
CA PHE A 291 -16.97 -2.73 -2.01
C PHE A 291 -18.41 -2.44 -1.53
N SER A 292 -19.44 -2.72 -2.35
CA SER A 292 -20.86 -2.59 -2.02
C SER A 292 -21.52 -3.84 -1.41
N ASP A 293 -20.95 -5.04 -1.58
CA ASP A 293 -21.54 -6.29 -1.06
C ASP A 293 -21.44 -6.42 0.48
N TYR A 294 -20.59 -5.62 1.11
CA TYR A 294 -20.52 -5.47 2.56
C TYR A 294 -21.77 -4.82 3.20
N PHE A 295 -22.76 -4.39 2.41
CA PHE A 295 -24.03 -3.84 2.90
C PHE A 295 -25.16 -4.87 3.05
N GLN A 296 -24.91 -6.14 2.75
CA GLN A 296 -25.85 -7.22 3.06
C GLN A 296 -25.41 -8.02 4.28
N ASN A 297 -25.59 -7.44 5.47
CA ASN A 297 -26.11 -8.08 6.69
C ASN A 297 -26.33 -7.06 7.82
#